data_AF-A0A949MBQ2-F1
#
_entry.id   AF-A0A949MBQ2-F1
#
_cell.length_a   1.000
_cell.length_b   1.000
_cell.length_c   1.000
_cell.angle_alpha   90.00
_cell.angle_beta   90.00
_cell.angle_gamma   90.00
#
_symmetry.space_group_name_H-M   'P 1'
#
loop_
_entity.id
_entity.type
_entity.pdbx_description
1 polymer ?
#
loop_
_entity_poly.entity_id
_entity_poly.type
_entity_poly.pdbx_seq_one_letter_code
_entity_poly.pdbx_strand_id
1 'polypeptide(L)'
;SIANPPYDDKAGQWTHDLLVSQLGTVTYNGHSYYQFYLDANQEADGPISLIAFQIFVTSGSPYTSSSDLTALVSSGTPAFDLNGAGAVRVDISSQNGSGSGDMYILVPTSDIGDSGNLYLYAGFGQDASGGGYASNDGFEEWYAYEGPSPAVPDGGGTALLLGAALVALALLRRKLGGLIKPKPVRLQNPPPEESDTAPFLKRF
;
A
#
# COMPACT_ATOMS: atom_id res chain seq x y z
N SER A 1 -12.86 25.04 -8.32
CA SER A 1 -11.72 25.21 -7.41
C SER A 1 -11.91 24.17 -6.32
N ILE A 2 -11.15 23.08 -6.37
CA ILE A 2 -11.17 22.06 -5.31
C ILE A 2 -10.27 22.65 -4.22
N ALA A 3 -10.85 22.96 -3.06
CA ALA A 3 -10.09 23.55 -1.97
C ALA A 3 -9.11 22.49 -1.42
N ASN A 4 -7.83 22.87 -1.30
CA ASN A 4 -6.85 22.04 -0.61
C ASN A 4 -7.35 21.78 0.81
N PRO A 5 -7.37 20.52 1.28
CA PRO A 5 -7.64 20.26 2.67
C PRO A 5 -6.61 21.01 3.54
N PRO A 6 -7.00 21.39 4.75
CA PRO A 6 -6.27 22.35 5.59
C PRO A 6 -4.86 21.97 6.06
N TYR A 7 -4.35 20.81 5.65
CA TYR A 7 -2.99 20.34 5.95
C TYR A 7 -2.22 19.93 4.67
N ASP A 8 -2.67 20.39 3.50
CA ASP A 8 -2.19 19.96 2.18
C ASP A 8 -1.27 20.99 1.49
N ASP A 9 0.03 20.73 1.52
CA ASP A 9 1.02 21.36 0.63
C ASP A 9 1.43 20.45 -0.55
N LYS A 10 0.85 19.25 -0.70
CA LYS A 10 1.14 18.28 -1.77
C LYS A 10 -0.10 17.51 -2.23
N ALA A 11 -0.84 18.10 -3.16
CA ALA A 11 -1.94 17.42 -3.84
C ALA A 11 -1.46 16.16 -4.61
N GLY A 12 -2.17 15.03 -4.49
CA GLY A 12 -1.86 13.78 -5.20
C GLY A 12 -2.54 12.54 -4.62
N GLN A 13 -2.18 11.34 -5.11
CA GLN A 13 -2.71 10.04 -4.64
C GLN A 13 -2.49 9.80 -3.13
N TRP A 14 -1.50 10.48 -2.55
CA TRP A 14 -1.04 10.31 -1.18
C TRP A 14 -1.85 11.09 -0.13
N THR A 15 -2.65 12.08 -0.57
CA THR A 15 -3.49 12.89 0.32
C THR A 15 -4.88 13.00 -0.28
N HIS A 16 -5.79 12.15 0.17
CA HIS A 16 -7.17 12.13 -0.29
C HIS A 16 -8.13 11.88 0.87
N ASP A 17 -9.35 12.39 0.74
CA ASP A 17 -10.42 12.09 1.70
C ASP A 17 -10.73 10.59 1.68
N LEU A 18 -10.76 9.95 2.84
CA LEU A 18 -11.04 8.53 2.95
C LEU A 18 -12.52 8.31 3.26
N LEU A 19 -13.22 7.60 2.39
CA LEU A 19 -14.58 7.13 2.66
C LEU A 19 -14.52 5.81 3.41
N VAL A 20 -15.46 5.61 4.36
CA VAL A 20 -15.58 4.34 5.09
C VAL A 20 -15.80 3.17 4.12
N SER A 21 -16.48 3.40 2.99
CA SER A 21 -16.72 2.39 1.96
C SER A 21 -15.47 1.95 1.18
N GLN A 22 -14.35 2.67 1.29
CA GLN A 22 -13.06 2.27 0.71
C GLN A 22 -12.27 1.34 1.63
N LEU A 23 -12.63 1.29 2.92
CA LEU A 23 -11.93 0.48 3.89
C LEU A 23 -12.15 -1.01 3.65
N GLY A 24 -11.06 -1.76 3.80
CA GLY A 24 -11.07 -3.20 3.86
C GLY A 24 -11.38 -3.66 5.27
N THR A 25 -12.03 -4.83 5.39
CA THR A 25 -12.28 -5.44 6.69
C THR A 25 -11.36 -6.62 6.91
N VAL A 26 -10.93 -6.80 8.15
CA VAL A 26 -10.22 -7.99 8.63
C VAL A 26 -11.07 -8.68 9.69
N THR A 27 -11.01 -10.02 9.73
CA THR A 27 -11.71 -10.80 10.76
C THR A 27 -10.71 -11.24 11.82
N TYR A 28 -11.00 -10.89 13.07
CA TYR A 28 -10.23 -11.33 14.24
C TYR A 28 -11.19 -11.88 15.29
N ASN A 29 -10.95 -13.10 15.78
CA ASN A 29 -11.82 -13.80 16.74
C ASN A 29 -13.33 -13.80 16.38
N GLY A 30 -13.66 -13.87 15.09
CA GLY A 30 -15.06 -13.90 14.61
C GLY A 30 -15.75 -12.54 14.51
N HIS A 31 -15.06 -11.44 14.80
CA HIS A 31 -15.56 -10.08 14.64
C HIS A 31 -14.84 -9.37 13.48
N SER A 32 -15.54 -8.44 12.82
CA SER A 32 -14.99 -7.63 11.73
C SER A 32 -14.44 -6.32 12.26
N TYR A 33 -13.28 -5.94 11.73
CA TYR A 33 -12.57 -4.72 12.09
C TYR A 33 -12.11 -3.97 10.85
N TYR A 34 -12.06 -2.65 10.97
CA TYR A 34 -11.19 -1.82 10.14
C TYR A 34 -9.81 -1.76 10.79
N GLN A 35 -8.76 -1.73 9.97
CA GLN A 35 -7.39 -1.74 10.45
C GLN A 35 -6.66 -0.47 10.00
N PHE A 36 -6.07 0.23 10.97
CA PHE A 36 -5.29 1.44 10.76
C PHE A 36 -3.86 1.19 11.21
N TYR A 37 -2.89 1.63 10.43
CA TYR A 37 -1.48 1.44 10.69
C TYR A 37 -0.82 2.78 10.92
N LEU A 38 0.12 2.79 11.84
CA LEU A 38 1.00 3.91 12.14
C LEU A 38 2.40 3.59 11.64
N ASP A 39 3.00 4.51 10.90
CA ASP A 39 4.43 4.61 10.66
C ASP A 39 4.89 5.87 11.40
N ALA A 40 5.53 5.68 12.55
CA ALA A 40 6.00 6.75 13.41
C ALA A 40 7.31 7.29 12.87
N ASN A 41 7.40 8.61 12.86
CA ASN A 41 8.53 9.35 12.38
C ASN A 41 9.24 9.98 13.58
N GLN A 42 10.28 9.33 14.09
CA GLN A 42 11.06 9.78 15.25
C GLN A 42 12.55 9.85 14.93
N GLU A 43 13.25 10.79 15.57
CA GLU A 43 14.70 10.89 15.45
C GLU A 43 15.36 9.57 15.88
N ALA A 44 16.18 9.01 14.99
CA ALA A 44 16.92 7.77 15.21
C ALA A 44 16.05 6.56 15.60
N ASP A 45 14.84 6.47 15.04
CA ASP A 45 13.87 5.40 15.31
C ASP A 45 13.54 5.30 16.82
N GLY A 46 13.47 6.46 17.48
CA GLY A 46 13.18 6.57 18.91
C GLY A 46 11.74 6.17 19.28
N PRO A 47 11.47 5.91 20.57
CA PRO A 47 10.12 5.60 21.02
C PRO A 47 9.20 6.83 21.01
N ILE A 48 7.92 6.61 20.77
CA ILE A 48 6.86 7.63 20.83
C ILE A 48 5.66 7.09 21.63
N SER A 49 4.90 7.97 22.26
CA SER A 49 3.64 7.60 22.93
C SER A 49 2.43 8.14 22.16
N LEU A 50 1.48 7.27 21.84
CA LEU A 50 0.14 7.63 21.39
C LEU A 50 -0.75 7.87 22.62
N ILE A 51 -1.29 9.07 22.74
CA ILE A 51 -2.10 9.53 23.89
C ILE A 51 -3.55 9.82 23.52
N ALA A 52 -3.86 9.93 22.23
CA ALA A 52 -5.23 10.05 21.74
C ALA A 52 -5.35 9.36 20.38
N PHE A 53 -6.42 8.60 20.19
CA PHE A 53 -6.81 8.06 18.90
C PHE A 53 -8.32 8.10 18.80
N GLN A 54 -8.82 8.94 17.90
CA GLN A 54 -10.24 9.18 17.70
C GLN A 54 -10.57 9.09 16.22
N ILE A 55 -11.67 8.42 15.91
CA ILE A 55 -12.23 8.37 14.57
C ILE A 55 -13.56 9.08 14.57
N PHE A 56 -13.73 10.00 13.63
CA PHE A 56 -14.97 10.68 13.36
C PHE A 56 -15.50 10.24 12.00
N VAL A 57 -16.82 10.11 11.91
CA VAL A 57 -17.50 9.81 10.65
C VAL A 57 -18.57 10.87 10.43
N THR A 58 -18.52 11.54 9.27
CA THR A 58 -19.53 12.54 8.91
C THR A 58 -20.27 12.17 7.64
N SER A 59 -21.56 12.48 7.61
CA SER A 59 -22.38 12.39 6.41
C SER A 59 -22.29 13.66 5.58
N GLY A 60 -22.33 13.54 4.26
CA GLY A 60 -22.38 14.67 3.34
C GLY A 60 -21.05 14.93 2.63
N SER A 61 -20.81 16.17 2.20
CA SER A 61 -19.56 16.54 1.54
C SER A 61 -18.39 16.52 2.51
N PRO A 62 -17.18 16.13 2.08
CA PRO A 62 -15.98 16.23 2.89
C PRO A 62 -15.71 17.66 3.36
N TYR A 63 -15.11 17.79 4.54
CA TYR A 63 -14.65 19.08 5.05
C TYR A 63 -13.42 19.55 4.30
N THR A 64 -13.43 20.81 3.90
CA THR A 64 -12.35 21.41 3.11
C THR A 64 -11.65 22.56 3.84
N SER A 65 -12.03 22.85 5.09
CA SER A 65 -11.47 23.95 5.89
C SER A 65 -10.92 23.47 7.23
N SER A 66 -9.87 24.16 7.71
CA SER A 66 -9.23 23.88 9.01
C SER A 66 -10.17 24.15 10.16
N SER A 67 -11.05 25.16 10.01
CA SER A 67 -12.07 25.50 10.99
C SER A 67 -13.07 24.36 11.18
N ASP A 68 -13.51 23.71 10.11
CA ASP A 68 -14.46 22.60 10.21
C ASP A 68 -13.83 21.39 10.89
N LEU A 69 -12.57 21.06 10.55
CA LEU A 69 -11.83 19.98 11.23
C LEU A 69 -11.57 20.29 12.70
N THR A 70 -11.23 21.54 13.03
CA THR A 70 -11.02 21.97 14.42
C THR A 70 -12.33 21.88 15.21
N ALA A 71 -13.45 22.28 14.60
CA ALA A 71 -14.77 22.15 15.20
C ALA A 71 -15.16 20.68 15.41
N LEU A 72 -14.85 19.80 14.44
CA LEU A 72 -15.07 18.37 14.54
C LEU A 72 -14.34 17.75 15.74
N VAL A 73 -13.06 18.05 15.92
CA VAL A 73 -12.28 17.50 17.05
C VAL A 73 -12.71 18.09 18.39
N SER A 74 -13.02 19.40 18.45
CA SER A 74 -13.33 20.09 19.70
C SER A 74 -14.77 19.90 20.20
N SER A 75 -15.71 19.59 19.31
CA SER A 75 -17.15 19.53 19.65
C SER A 75 -17.90 18.36 19.04
N GLY A 76 -17.29 17.65 18.08
CA GLY A 76 -17.86 16.46 17.48
C GLY A 76 -17.88 15.28 18.46
N THR A 77 -18.74 14.31 18.18
CA THR A 77 -18.74 13.03 18.89
C THR A 77 -17.98 12.01 18.04
N PRO A 78 -16.87 11.44 18.53
CA PRO A 78 -16.16 10.42 17.79
C PRO A 78 -17.01 9.14 17.67
N ALA A 79 -16.94 8.49 16.52
CA ALA A 79 -17.48 7.16 16.29
C ALA A 79 -16.68 6.10 17.09
N PHE A 80 -15.37 6.33 17.24
CA PHE A 80 -14.49 5.54 18.09
C PHE A 80 -13.53 6.45 18.85
N ASP A 81 -13.35 6.21 20.14
CA ASP A 81 -12.36 6.90 20.98
C ASP A 81 -11.63 5.87 21.84
N LEU A 82 -10.32 5.74 21.63
CA LEU A 82 -9.47 4.85 22.41
C LEU A 82 -9.49 5.20 23.91
N ASN A 83 -9.70 6.48 24.23
CA ASN A 83 -9.77 6.99 25.60
C ASN A 83 -11.20 7.00 26.17
N GLY A 84 -12.20 6.47 25.45
CA GLY A 84 -13.62 6.57 25.82
C GLY A 84 -13.97 5.98 27.19
N ALA A 85 -13.15 5.05 27.71
CA ALA A 85 -13.33 4.42 29.03
C ALA A 85 -12.32 4.93 30.09
N GLY A 86 -11.43 5.85 29.74
CA GLY A 86 -10.33 6.34 30.57
C GLY A 86 -9.09 6.67 29.76
N ALA A 87 -8.16 7.42 30.34
CA ALA A 87 -6.91 7.77 29.66
C ALA A 87 -6.09 6.51 29.36
N VAL A 88 -5.85 6.27 28.07
CA VAL A 88 -4.98 5.21 27.56
C VAL A 88 -3.74 5.86 26.96
N ARG A 89 -2.59 5.28 27.28
CA ARG A 89 -1.32 5.59 26.61
C ARG A 89 -0.79 4.31 25.98
N VAL A 90 -0.39 4.40 24.72
CA VAL A 90 0.31 3.31 24.04
C VAL A 90 1.74 3.76 23.77
N ASP A 91 2.69 3.11 24.45
CA ASP A 91 4.11 3.34 24.25
C ASP A 91 4.61 2.46 23.09
N ILE A 92 5.15 3.11 22.07
CA ILE A 92 5.54 2.48 20.81
C ILE A 92 7.05 2.60 20.72
N SER A 93 7.75 1.48 20.83
CA SER A 93 9.19 1.41 20.58
C SER A 93 9.40 0.64 19.29
N SER A 94 9.51 1.35 18.17
CA SER A 94 9.94 0.71 16.94
C SER A 94 11.46 0.65 16.86
N GLN A 95 11.97 -0.43 16.30
CA GLN A 95 13.35 -0.52 15.79
C GLN A 95 13.32 -0.85 14.29
N ASN A 96 12.14 -0.73 13.69
CA ASN A 96 11.95 -1.01 12.28
C ASN A 96 12.09 0.32 11.54
N GLY A 97 12.93 0.35 10.51
CA GLY A 97 13.04 1.54 9.67
C GLY A 97 11.73 1.82 8.92
N SER A 98 11.64 3.04 8.37
CA SER A 98 10.45 3.57 7.68
C SER A 98 9.82 2.59 6.68
N GLY A 99 8.48 2.54 6.64
CA GLY A 99 7.70 1.81 5.64
C GLY A 99 7.26 0.40 6.02
N SER A 100 7.47 -0.04 7.27
CA SER A 100 7.03 -1.37 7.75
C SER A 100 5.84 -1.34 8.72
N GLY A 101 5.44 -0.14 9.18
CA GLY A 101 4.39 0.07 10.16
C GLY A 101 4.83 -0.37 11.56
N ASP A 102 4.79 0.56 12.51
CA ASP A 102 5.23 0.33 13.89
C ASP A 102 4.11 -0.24 14.76
N MET A 103 2.87 0.06 14.39
CA MET A 103 1.67 -0.33 15.11
C MET A 103 0.53 -0.51 14.11
N TYR A 104 -0.42 -1.36 14.46
CA TYR A 104 -1.76 -1.26 13.91
C TYR A 104 -2.82 -1.31 15.02
N ILE A 105 -3.96 -0.67 14.75
CA ILE A 105 -5.13 -0.65 15.61
C ILE A 105 -6.30 -1.26 14.85
N LEU A 106 -6.98 -2.20 15.51
CA LEU A 106 -8.22 -2.81 15.03
C LEU A 106 -9.41 -2.08 15.66
N VAL A 107 -10.22 -1.45 14.83
CA VAL A 107 -11.44 -0.74 15.26
C VAL A 107 -12.67 -1.53 14.81
N PRO A 108 -13.58 -1.91 15.72
CA PRO A 108 -14.77 -2.68 15.34
C PRO A 108 -15.57 -1.96 14.26
N THR A 109 -16.00 -2.68 13.23
CA THR A 109 -16.85 -2.09 12.18
C THR A 109 -18.19 -1.60 12.74
N SER A 110 -18.65 -2.15 13.86
CA SER A 110 -19.86 -1.72 14.57
C SER A 110 -19.79 -0.30 15.11
N ASP A 111 -18.58 0.19 15.38
CA ASP A 111 -18.39 1.50 16.00
C ASP A 111 -18.34 2.60 14.91
N ILE A 112 -17.78 2.27 13.74
CA ILE A 112 -17.59 3.20 12.61
C ILE A 112 -18.79 3.18 11.64
N GLY A 113 -19.39 2.02 11.39
CA GLY A 113 -20.36 1.83 10.31
C GLY A 113 -19.71 1.50 8.96
N ASP A 114 -20.43 1.71 7.86
CA ASP A 114 -20.02 1.30 6.49
C ASP A 114 -20.04 2.44 5.46
N SER A 115 -20.35 3.66 5.88
CA SER A 115 -20.52 4.81 4.99
C SER A 115 -20.18 6.14 5.68
N GLY A 116 -19.89 7.16 4.86
CA GLY A 116 -19.50 8.50 5.32
C GLY A 116 -18.02 8.81 5.07
N ASN A 117 -17.66 10.05 5.38
CA ASN A 117 -16.29 10.54 5.33
C ASN A 117 -15.62 10.24 6.67
N LEU A 118 -14.46 9.60 6.63
CA LEU A 118 -13.67 9.25 7.80
C LEU A 118 -12.63 10.32 8.08
N TYR A 119 -12.51 10.71 9.35
CA TYR A 119 -11.44 11.58 9.84
C TYR A 119 -10.77 10.95 11.04
N LEU A 120 -9.44 10.94 11.04
CA LEU A 120 -8.61 10.46 12.13
C LEU A 120 -8.03 11.66 12.89
N TYR A 121 -8.16 11.63 14.21
CA TYR A 121 -7.38 12.47 15.10
C TYR A 121 -6.46 11.56 15.94
N ALA A 122 -5.16 11.80 15.84
CA ALA A 122 -4.14 11.12 16.63
C ALA A 122 -3.30 12.16 17.39
N GLY A 123 -3.20 11.97 18.71
CA GLY A 123 -2.38 12.80 19.59
C GLY A 123 -1.19 12.00 20.08
N PHE A 124 0.00 12.58 19.99
CA PHE A 124 1.25 11.97 20.42
C PHE A 124 1.98 12.81 21.45
N GLY A 125 2.83 12.16 22.24
CA GLY A 125 3.70 12.80 23.22
C GLY A 125 3.45 12.33 24.65
N GLN A 126 3.86 13.16 25.60
CA GLN A 126 3.68 12.86 27.01
C GLN A 126 2.21 13.04 27.43
N ASP A 127 1.74 12.13 28.29
CA ASP A 127 0.41 12.24 28.90
C ASP A 127 0.36 13.38 29.94
N ALA A 128 -0.84 13.65 30.47
CA ALA A 128 -1.05 14.74 31.44
C ALA A 128 -0.27 14.56 32.77
N SER A 129 0.25 13.36 33.05
CA SER A 129 1.10 13.09 34.21
C SER A 129 2.60 13.28 33.92
N GLY A 130 2.95 13.63 32.68
CA GLY A 130 4.33 13.72 32.20
C GLY A 130 4.96 12.36 31.87
N GLY A 131 4.14 11.30 31.80
CA GLY A 131 4.59 9.96 31.41
C GLY A 131 4.57 9.76 29.89
N GLY A 132 5.43 8.88 29.40
CA GLY A 132 5.53 8.56 27.97
C GLY A 132 6.71 9.24 27.28
N TYR A 133 6.70 9.16 25.96
CA TYR A 133 7.75 9.62 25.06
C TYR A 133 7.24 10.76 24.19
N ALA A 134 8.05 11.82 24.08
CA ALA A 134 7.74 12.97 23.24
C ALA A 134 7.85 12.61 21.76
N SER A 135 7.03 13.23 20.91
CA SER A 135 7.32 13.27 19.47
C SER A 135 8.42 14.31 19.23
N ASN A 136 9.45 13.93 18.47
CA ASN A 136 10.65 14.76 18.30
C ASN A 136 11.09 15.01 16.84
N ASP A 137 10.32 14.56 15.85
CA ASP A 137 10.63 14.77 14.43
C ASP A 137 9.38 15.30 13.65
N GLY A 138 9.23 14.93 12.38
CA GLY A 138 8.13 15.33 11.50
C GLY A 138 6.79 14.69 11.86
N PHE A 139 5.81 14.85 10.97
CA PHE A 139 4.47 14.31 11.17
C PHE A 139 4.46 12.78 11.13
N GLU A 140 3.65 12.19 12.00
CA GLU A 140 3.39 10.74 12.02
C GLU A 140 2.49 10.33 10.86
N GLU A 141 2.80 9.21 10.22
CA GLU A 141 2.11 8.76 9.01
C GLU A 141 1.10 7.67 9.34
N TRP A 142 -0.11 7.80 8.80
CA TRP A 142 -1.18 6.83 9.00
C TRP A 142 -1.70 6.32 7.66
N TYR A 143 -1.97 5.02 7.59
CA TYR A 143 -2.71 4.44 6.47
C TYR A 143 -3.74 3.44 6.95
N ALA A 144 -4.82 3.29 6.18
CA ALA A 144 -5.84 2.28 6.45
C ALA A 144 -5.63 1.07 5.54
N TYR A 145 -6.01 -0.11 6.02
CA TYR A 145 -6.22 -1.24 5.12
C TYR A 145 -7.43 -0.92 4.24
N GLU A 146 -7.17 -0.69 2.96
CA GLU A 146 -8.21 -0.52 1.95
C GLU A 146 -8.60 -1.88 1.34
N GLY A 147 -9.89 -2.04 1.07
CA GLY A 147 -10.40 -3.23 0.40
C GLY A 147 -9.92 -3.25 -1.05
N PRO A 148 -10.25 -4.30 -1.82
CA PRO A 148 -10.02 -4.26 -3.26
C PRO A 148 -10.76 -3.04 -3.84
N SER A 149 -9.99 -1.99 -4.13
CA SER A 149 -10.47 -0.84 -4.89
C SER A 149 -10.98 -1.39 -6.23
N PRO A 150 -12.14 -0.94 -6.76
CA PRO A 150 -12.55 -1.35 -8.10
C PRO A 150 -11.37 -1.11 -9.02
N ALA A 151 -10.87 -2.17 -9.65
CA ALA A 151 -9.64 -2.14 -10.42
C ALA A 151 -9.64 -0.88 -11.31
N VAL A 152 -8.78 0.09 -11.01
CA VAL A 152 -8.58 1.23 -11.90
C VAL A 152 -8.13 0.60 -13.22
N PRO A 153 -8.92 0.67 -14.31
CA PRO A 153 -8.47 0.16 -15.58
C PRO A 153 -7.19 0.91 -15.88
N ASP A 154 -6.07 0.20 -16.03
CA ASP A 154 -4.75 0.75 -16.25
C ASP A 154 -4.60 1.33 -17.66
N GLY A 155 -5.67 1.91 -18.23
CA GLY A 155 -5.73 2.61 -19.52
C GLY A 155 -5.14 1.86 -20.72
N GLY A 156 -4.81 0.56 -20.58
CA GLY A 156 -3.97 -0.19 -21.52
C GLY A 156 -2.49 0.19 -21.53
N GLY A 157 -1.99 1.05 -20.62
CA GLY A 157 -0.60 1.53 -20.61
C GLY A 157 0.42 0.43 -20.34
N THR A 158 0.11 -0.49 -19.43
CA THR A 158 0.98 -1.63 -19.08
C THR A 158 1.08 -2.62 -20.24
N ALA A 159 -0.04 -2.86 -20.94
CA ALA A 159 -0.06 -3.70 -22.15
C ALA A 159 0.70 -3.04 -23.32
N LEU A 160 0.65 -1.70 -23.42
CA LEU A 160 1.39 -0.94 -24.43
C LEU A 160 2.91 -0.99 -24.20
N LEU A 161 3.36 -0.85 -22.96
CA LEU A 161 4.77 -0.96 -22.59
C LEU A 161 5.30 -2.39 -22.77
N LEU A 162 4.52 -3.40 -22.39
CA LEU A 162 4.87 -4.81 -22.63
C LEU A 162 4.93 -5.11 -24.14
N GLY A 163 3.97 -4.61 -24.92
CA GLY A 163 3.95 -4.72 -26.37
C GLY A 163 5.18 -4.07 -27.02
N ALA A 164 5.53 -2.86 -26.60
CA ALA A 164 6.70 -2.14 -27.11
C ALA A 164 8.02 -2.88 -26.78
N ALA A 165 8.14 -3.42 -25.56
CA ALA A 165 9.30 -4.21 -25.14
C ALA A 165 9.48 -5.49 -25.97
N LEU A 166 8.38 -6.22 -26.23
CA LEU A 166 8.41 -7.44 -27.04
C LEU A 166 8.74 -7.16 -28.52
N VAL A 167 8.23 -6.05 -29.09
CA VAL A 167 8.58 -5.62 -30.45
C VAL A 167 10.07 -5.24 -30.54
N ALA A 168 10.59 -4.49 -29.56
CA ALA A 168 12.00 -4.15 -29.50
C ALA A 168 12.90 -5.40 -29.44
N LEU A 169 12.52 -6.40 -28.63
CA LEU A 169 13.23 -7.68 -28.53
C LEU A 169 13.23 -8.46 -29.86
N ALA A 170 12.08 -8.51 -30.54
CA ALA A 170 11.96 -9.18 -31.83
C ALA A 170 12.81 -8.50 -32.93
N LEU A 171 12.85 -7.17 -32.95
CA LEU A 171 13.69 -6.40 -33.87
C LEU A 171 15.19 -6.61 -33.58
N LEU A 172 15.58 -6.67 -32.31
CA LEU A 172 16.97 -6.95 -31.91
C LEU A 172 17.42 -8.34 -32.36
N ARG A 173 16.56 -9.37 -32.18
CA ARG A 173 16.81 -10.74 -32.64
C ARG A 173 16.99 -10.83 -34.16
N ARG A 174 16.19 -10.09 -34.93
CA ARG A 174 16.29 -10.05 -36.40
C ARG A 174 17.58 -9.40 -36.88
N LYS A 175 18.08 -8.37 -36.17
CA LYS A 175 19.36 -7.72 -36.48
C LYS A 175 20.57 -8.64 -36.22
N LEU A 176 20.50 -9.46 -35.16
CA LEU A 176 21.57 -10.41 -34.81
C LEU A 176 21.56 -11.67 -35.69
N GLY A 177 20.39 -12.14 -36.12
CA GLY A 177 20.26 -13.29 -37.03
C GLY A 177 20.80 -13.04 -38.44
N GLY A 178 20.90 -11.77 -38.88
CA GLY A 178 21.54 -11.40 -40.14
C GLY A 178 23.08 -11.42 -40.11
N LEU A 179 23.69 -11.49 -38.93
CA LEU A 179 25.14 -11.40 -38.75
C LEU A 179 25.85 -12.77 -38.78
N ILE A 180 25.11 -13.86 -38.66
CA ILE A 180 25.64 -15.24 -38.73
C ILE A 180 25.20 -15.85 -40.06
N LYS A 181 26.01 -15.71 -41.11
CA LYS A 181 25.84 -16.53 -42.32
C LYS A 181 26.27 -17.96 -41.99
N PRO A 182 25.45 -18.99 -42.23
CA PRO A 182 25.89 -20.37 -42.05
C PRO A 182 27.08 -20.66 -42.99
N LYS A 183 28.13 -21.26 -42.43
CA LYS A 183 29.33 -21.65 -43.15
C LYS A 183 28.93 -22.66 -44.24
N PRO A 184 29.30 -22.47 -45.52
CA PRO A 184 28.92 -23.42 -46.56
C PRO A 184 29.53 -24.79 -46.27
N VAL A 185 28.68 -25.80 -46.19
CA VAL A 185 29.09 -27.21 -46.02
C VAL A 185 29.78 -27.65 -47.31
N ARG A 186 31.08 -27.95 -47.22
CA ARG A 186 31.82 -28.57 -48.33
C ARG A 186 31.30 -29.99 -48.49
N LEU A 187 30.61 -30.28 -49.59
CA LEU A 187 30.21 -31.64 -49.94
C LEU A 187 31.48 -32.49 -50.10
N GLN A 188 31.70 -33.41 -49.16
CA GLN A 188 32.63 -34.51 -49.35
C GLN A 188 31.96 -35.50 -50.31
N ASN A 189 32.68 -35.86 -51.37
CA ASN A 189 32.21 -36.90 -52.30
C ASN A 189 31.97 -38.20 -51.51
N PRO A 190 30.88 -38.93 -51.80
CA PRO A 190 30.59 -40.18 -51.11
C PRO A 190 31.62 -41.26 -51.48
N PRO A 191 32.15 -42.03 -50.52
CA PRO A 191 32.87 -43.26 -50.80
C PRO A 191 31.90 -44.35 -51.31
N PRO A 192 32.42 -45.37 -52.05
CA PRO A 192 31.62 -46.29 -52.83
C PRO A 192 30.74 -47.22 -51.99
N GLU A 193 29.61 -47.58 -52.60
CA GLU A 193 28.53 -48.40 -52.08
C GLU A 193 29.01 -49.81 -51.71
N GLU A 194 28.97 -50.16 -50.42
CA GLU A 194 29.22 -51.52 -49.95
C GLU A 194 27.89 -52.18 -49.60
N SER A 195 27.67 -53.33 -50.24
CA SER A 195 26.45 -54.11 -50.25
C SER A 195 26.17 -54.84 -48.93
N ASP A 196 24.89 -54.79 -48.55
CA ASP A 196 24.11 -55.93 -48.03
C ASP A 196 24.60 -56.63 -46.75
N THR A 197 23.85 -56.48 -45.65
CA THR A 197 23.24 -57.59 -44.88
C THR A 197 22.63 -57.06 -43.57
N ALA A 198 21.35 -57.36 -43.36
CA ALA A 198 20.60 -57.21 -42.11
C ALA A 198 21.17 -58.14 -40.99
N PRO A 199 20.65 -58.22 -39.73
CA PRO A 199 19.39 -57.66 -39.21
C PRO A 199 19.39 -57.17 -37.72
N PHE A 200 18.23 -56.63 -37.30
CA PHE A 200 17.58 -56.75 -35.98
C PHE A 200 18.38 -56.49 -34.68
N LEU A 201 17.91 -55.54 -33.84
CA LEU A 201 17.37 -55.90 -32.51
C LEU A 201 16.60 -54.72 -31.86
N LYS A 202 15.37 -55.04 -31.43
CA LYS A 202 14.52 -54.25 -30.53
C LYS A 202 14.84 -54.68 -29.08
N ARG A 203 14.90 -53.76 -28.11
CA ARG A 203 14.71 -54.10 -26.69
C ARG A 203 13.94 -53.00 -25.96
N PHE A 204 13.07 -53.51 -25.09
CA PHE A 204 12.08 -52.95 -24.15
C PHE A 204 12.09 -51.45 -23.89
#